data_AF-A0A6J6CVH1-F1
#
_entry.id   AF-A0A6J6CVH1-F1
#
_cell.length_a   1.000
_cell.length_b   1.000
_cell.length_c   1.000
_cell.angle_alpha   90.00
_cell.angle_beta   90.00
_cell.angle_gamma   90.00
#
_symmetry.space_group_name_H-M   'P 1'
#
loop_
_entity.id
_entity.type
_entity.pdbx_description
1 polymer ?
#
loop_
_entity_poly.entity_id
_entity_poly.type
_entity_poly.pdbx_seq_one_letter_code
_entity_poly.pdbx_strand_id
1 'polypeptide(L)'
;MRSARRGSQLIVNNSAAQATLEQVLDARPAFSESARQRSSSQADGTDRSHRTHLIHTGVGAVERAASGLGSGSITDAQLAARRRAAKQALGLDESALAIRVLAPVSERKGATQTLQVADVEQAAASVGMSFIGTSARAGTSAQATDELLLAASDVVVVVSCEGGPSVELLRSMQAGAIAVTESSAAMAELIEDHVTGLSFGPGMRTGAPAADSLLASLTAALSEIMSDLSLCPSLARAGAERVEAEYALGRVQSSWLEVLHAALA
;
A
#
# COMPACT_ATOMS: atom_id res chain seq x y z
N MET A 1 -20.23 -14.44 12.11
CA MET A 1 -18.87 -14.00 11.74
C MET A 1 -18.74 -12.50 11.99
N ARG A 2 -17.73 -12.05 12.73
CA ARG A 2 -17.28 -10.64 12.69
C ARG A 2 -15.81 -10.62 12.33
N SER A 3 -15.52 -10.87 11.05
CA SER A 3 -14.28 -10.42 10.44
C SER A 3 -14.46 -8.93 10.19
N ALA A 4 -13.66 -8.10 10.85
CA ALA A 4 -13.60 -6.68 10.54
C ALA A 4 -12.38 -6.46 9.65
N ARG A 5 -12.61 -6.15 8.37
CA ARG A 5 -11.55 -5.57 7.53
C ARG A 5 -11.35 -4.12 7.97
N ARG A 6 -10.18 -3.80 8.53
CA ARG A 6 -9.67 -2.43 8.62
C ARG A 6 -8.50 -2.35 7.65
N GLY A 7 -8.79 -1.86 6.44
CA GLY A 7 -7.88 -1.80 5.29
C GLY A 7 -7.04 -3.06 5.04
N SER A 8 -5.72 -2.90 4.94
CA SER A 8 -4.73 -3.94 4.56
C SER A 8 -4.34 -4.90 5.68
N GLN A 9 -5.03 -4.87 6.82
CA GLN A 9 -4.74 -5.76 7.93
C GLN A 9 -5.87 -6.79 8.08
N LEU A 10 -5.49 -8.06 8.13
CA LEU A 10 -6.41 -9.13 8.51
C LEU A 10 -6.13 -9.50 9.96
N ILE A 11 -7.05 -9.12 10.86
CA ILE A 11 -6.99 -9.52 12.26
C ILE A 11 -7.51 -10.94 12.37
N VAL A 12 -6.61 -11.89 12.64
CA VAL A 12 -6.97 -13.30 12.83
C VAL A 12 -7.06 -13.58 14.32
N ASN A 13 -8.26 -13.93 14.79
CA ASN A 13 -8.46 -14.46 16.13
C ASN A 13 -8.31 -15.98 16.09
N ASN A 14 -7.43 -16.53 16.92
CA ASN A 14 -7.05 -17.94 16.87
C ASN A 14 -8.27 -18.89 17.02
N SER A 15 -9.25 -18.53 17.83
CA SER A 15 -10.50 -19.30 17.98
C SER A 15 -11.38 -19.31 16.73
N ALA A 16 -11.34 -18.26 15.91
CA ALA A 16 -12.09 -18.17 14.67
C ALA A 16 -11.36 -18.84 13.49
N ALA A 17 -10.03 -18.81 13.48
CA ALA A 17 -9.20 -19.54 12.53
C ALA A 17 -9.39 -21.05 12.70
N GLN A 18 -9.37 -21.54 13.95
CA GLN A 18 -9.58 -22.96 14.27
C GLN A 18 -10.97 -23.44 13.81
N ALA A 19 -12.04 -22.68 14.09
CA ALA A 19 -13.40 -23.01 13.64
C ALA A 19 -13.56 -23.00 12.09
N THR A 20 -12.84 -22.11 11.41
CA THR A 20 -12.85 -22.06 9.93
C THR A 20 -12.04 -23.21 9.34
N LEU A 21 -10.92 -23.58 9.99
CA LEU A 21 -10.11 -24.73 9.59
C LEU A 21 -10.89 -26.04 9.78
N GLU A 22 -11.62 -26.18 10.89
CA GLU A 22 -12.53 -27.30 11.14
C GLU A 22 -13.64 -27.37 10.07
N GLN A 23 -14.26 -26.25 9.71
CA GLN A 23 -15.24 -26.21 8.62
C GLN A 23 -14.64 -26.58 7.25
N VAL A 24 -13.42 -26.14 6.94
CA VAL A 24 -12.73 -26.45 5.67
C VAL A 24 -12.26 -27.90 5.64
N LEU A 25 -11.84 -28.45 6.78
CA LEU A 25 -11.47 -29.86 6.94
C LEU A 25 -12.70 -30.77 6.86
N ASP A 26 -13.84 -30.37 7.44
CA ASP A 26 -15.11 -31.10 7.34
C ASP A 26 -15.74 -31.01 5.95
N ALA A 27 -15.43 -29.98 5.17
CA ALA A 27 -15.90 -29.82 3.78
C ALA A 27 -15.13 -30.66 2.74
N ARG A 28 -14.09 -31.43 3.14
CA ARG A 28 -13.32 -32.32 2.24
C ARG A 28 -13.58 -33.79 2.55
N PRO A 29 -14.13 -34.60 1.62
CA PRO A 29 -14.50 -36.00 1.88
C PRO A 29 -13.32 -37.00 1.88
N ALA A 30 -12.08 -36.57 2.12
CA ALA A 30 -10.91 -37.47 2.00
C ALA A 30 -9.70 -37.11 2.89
N PHE A 31 -9.91 -36.59 4.10
CA PHE A 31 -8.84 -36.52 5.11
C PHE A 31 -9.13 -37.49 6.27
N SER A 32 -8.20 -38.44 6.44
CA SER A 32 -8.22 -39.61 7.32
C SER A 32 -8.71 -39.34 8.75
N GLU A 33 -9.52 -40.27 9.29
CA GLU A 33 -10.00 -40.34 10.69
C GLU A 33 -8.89 -40.18 11.74
N SER A 34 -7.62 -40.41 11.37
CA SER A 34 -6.46 -40.23 12.25
C SER A 34 -6.24 -38.78 12.71
N ALA A 35 -6.74 -37.77 11.98
CA ALA A 35 -6.68 -36.37 12.41
C ALA A 35 -7.80 -36.02 13.42
N ARG A 36 -8.96 -36.68 13.30
CA ARG A 36 -10.12 -36.47 14.18
C ARG A 36 -9.94 -37.06 15.58
N GLN A 37 -9.16 -38.13 15.71
CA GLN A 37 -8.87 -38.74 17.03
C GLN A 37 -7.83 -37.98 17.87
N ARG A 38 -7.01 -37.10 17.26
CA ARG A 38 -6.02 -36.31 18.02
C ARG A 38 -6.60 -35.01 18.59
N SER A 39 -7.65 -34.45 18.00
CA SER A 39 -8.27 -33.22 18.52
C SER A 39 -9.17 -33.46 19.75
N SER A 40 -9.69 -34.68 19.94
CA SER A 40 -10.57 -35.01 21.07
C SER A 40 -9.82 -35.31 22.38
N SER A 41 -8.52 -35.60 22.34
CA SER A 41 -7.72 -35.91 23.53
C SER A 41 -7.05 -34.70 24.19
N GLN A 42 -7.21 -33.49 23.62
CA GLN A 42 -6.55 -32.26 24.08
C GLN A 42 -7.55 -31.20 24.55
N ALA A 43 -8.71 -31.66 25.02
CA ALA A 43 -9.76 -30.84 25.62
C ALA A 43 -9.78 -31.00 27.15
N ASP A 44 -8.62 -30.92 27.79
CA ASP A 44 -8.56 -30.64 29.22
C ASP A 44 -7.22 -29.97 29.57
N GLY A 45 -7.29 -28.73 30.07
CA GLY A 45 -6.16 -28.06 30.69
C GLY A 45 -5.64 -26.81 29.99
N THR A 46 -5.88 -25.67 30.64
CA THR A 46 -5.09 -24.43 30.67
C THR A 46 -5.31 -23.36 29.59
N ASP A 47 -5.84 -22.23 30.07
CA ASP A 47 -5.46 -20.84 29.75
C ASP A 47 -5.28 -20.47 28.26
N ARG A 48 -6.40 -20.38 27.53
CA ARG A 48 -6.45 -19.83 26.16
C ARG A 48 -6.29 -18.32 26.20
N SER A 49 -5.06 -17.87 26.42
CA SER A 49 -4.65 -16.49 26.14
C SER A 49 -4.96 -16.19 24.67
N HIS A 50 -5.89 -15.28 24.42
CA HIS A 50 -6.27 -14.83 23.08
C HIS A 50 -5.06 -14.17 22.40
N ARG A 51 -4.30 -14.94 21.62
CA ARG A 51 -3.23 -14.39 20.77
C ARG A 51 -3.84 -13.75 19.53
N THR A 52 -3.74 -12.44 19.46
CA THR A 52 -4.07 -11.67 18.26
C THR A 52 -2.83 -11.62 17.37
N HIS A 53 -2.94 -12.11 16.14
CA HIS A 53 -1.88 -12.01 15.15
C HIS A 53 -2.24 -10.91 14.14
N LEU A 54 -1.32 -9.97 13.92
CA LEU A 54 -1.43 -8.96 12.89
C LEU A 54 -0.68 -9.46 11.66
N ILE A 55 -1.41 -9.67 10.56
CA ILE A 55 -0.83 -10.08 9.29
C ILE A 55 -1.21 -9.07 8.22
N HIS A 56 -0.22 -8.45 7.61
CA HIS A 56 -0.40 -7.47 6.53
C HIS A 56 -0.89 -8.15 5.24
N THR A 57 -1.64 -7.44 4.41
CA THR A 57 -1.88 -7.86 3.02
C THR A 57 -0.60 -7.65 2.23
N GLY A 58 -0.10 -8.72 1.62
CA GLY A 58 1.09 -8.62 0.80
C GLY A 58 0.78 -8.24 -0.64
N VAL A 59 1.74 -7.60 -1.31
CA VAL A 59 1.74 -7.43 -2.76
C VAL A 59 2.66 -8.47 -3.40
N GLY A 60 2.17 -9.13 -4.46
CA GLY A 60 3.05 -9.88 -5.33
C GLY A 60 4.10 -8.94 -5.92
N ALA A 61 5.28 -9.46 -6.27
CA ALA A 61 6.25 -8.66 -7.01
C ALA A 61 5.51 -8.04 -8.19
N VAL A 62 5.46 -6.70 -8.27
CA VAL A 62 4.97 -6.02 -9.47
C VAL A 62 5.71 -6.67 -10.62
N GLU A 63 4.98 -7.39 -11.49
CA GLU A 63 5.55 -8.02 -12.67
C GLU A 63 6.13 -6.87 -13.50
N ARG A 64 7.43 -6.65 -13.31
CA ARG A 64 8.21 -5.74 -14.09
C ARG A 64 8.22 -6.36 -15.49
N ALA A 65 7.25 -5.96 -16.30
CA ALA A 65 6.88 -6.59 -17.55
C ALA A 65 8.08 -7.17 -18.30
N ALA A 66 7.93 -8.45 -18.61
CA ALA A 66 8.90 -9.35 -19.20
C ALA A 66 9.76 -8.69 -20.29
N SER A 67 11.04 -8.53 -19.99
CA SER A 67 12.11 -8.46 -20.99
C SER A 67 13.02 -9.67 -20.82
N GLY A 68 12.49 -10.89 -21.04
CA GLY A 68 13.20 -12.11 -21.48
C GLY A 68 14.56 -12.54 -20.87
N LEU A 69 15.06 -11.94 -19.79
CA LEU A 69 16.40 -12.21 -19.26
C LEU A 69 16.38 -12.20 -17.73
N GLY A 70 16.06 -13.36 -17.17
CA GLY A 70 16.44 -13.73 -15.80
C GLY A 70 15.80 -12.91 -14.67
N SER A 71 15.93 -13.45 -13.47
CA SER A 71 15.63 -12.79 -12.20
C SER A 71 16.65 -11.67 -11.95
N GLY A 72 16.63 -10.64 -12.79
CA GLY A 72 17.48 -9.46 -12.68
C GLY A 72 16.73 -8.30 -12.05
N SER A 73 17.32 -7.68 -11.04
CA SER A 73 16.87 -6.38 -10.55
C SER A 73 16.76 -5.40 -11.73
N ILE A 74 15.65 -4.65 -11.84
CA ILE A 74 15.55 -3.58 -12.83
C ILE A 74 16.56 -2.51 -12.42
N THR A 75 17.40 -2.11 -13.37
CA THR A 75 18.34 -1.01 -13.16
C THR A 75 17.59 0.32 -13.10
N ASP A 76 18.14 1.31 -12.39
CA ASP A 76 17.57 2.67 -12.33
C ASP A 76 17.37 3.26 -13.73
N ALA A 77 18.26 2.94 -14.67
CA ALA A 77 18.15 3.34 -16.08
C ALA A 77 16.92 2.74 -16.77
N GLN A 78 16.62 1.46 -16.53
CA GLN A 78 15.42 0.81 -17.07
C GLN A 78 14.15 1.38 -16.43
N LEU A 79 14.16 1.67 -15.13
CA LEU A 79 13.02 2.29 -14.46
C LEU A 79 12.75 3.70 -15.04
N ALA A 80 13.79 4.52 -15.19
CA ALA A 80 13.69 5.85 -15.78
C ALA A 80 13.23 5.81 -17.25
N ALA A 81 13.68 4.83 -18.03
CA ALA A 81 13.21 4.64 -19.41
C ALA A 81 11.73 4.25 -19.48
N ARG A 82 11.30 3.31 -18.63
CA ARG A 82 9.89 2.91 -18.53
C ARG A 82 9.00 4.07 -18.12
N ARG A 83 9.44 4.87 -17.15
CA ARG A 83 8.69 6.04 -16.70
C ARG A 83 8.53 7.10 -17.79
N ARG A 84 9.60 7.41 -18.53
CA ARG A 84 9.52 8.32 -19.69
C ARG A 84 8.54 7.82 -20.75
N ALA A 85 8.63 6.54 -21.12
CA ALA A 85 7.70 5.94 -22.08
C ALA A 85 6.23 5.99 -21.60
N ALA A 86 5.99 5.76 -20.31
CA ALA A 86 4.65 5.82 -19.73
C ALA A 86 4.11 7.26 -19.72
N LYS A 87 4.93 8.26 -19.35
CA LYS A 87 4.56 9.69 -19.43
C LYS A 87 4.23 10.11 -20.86
N GLN A 88 5.06 9.70 -21.83
CA GLN A 88 4.83 9.96 -23.24
C GLN A 88 3.50 9.37 -23.72
N ALA A 89 3.17 8.14 -23.32
CA ALA A 89 1.91 7.50 -23.68
C ALA A 89 0.68 8.21 -23.08
N LEU A 90 0.82 8.80 -21.89
CA LEU A 90 -0.19 9.65 -21.25
C LEU A 90 -0.26 11.06 -21.83
N GLY A 91 0.72 11.47 -22.65
CA GLY A 91 0.84 12.85 -23.13
C GLY A 91 1.30 13.83 -22.06
N LEU A 92 2.03 13.35 -21.06
CA LEU A 92 2.65 14.15 -20.00
C LEU A 92 4.06 14.59 -20.45
N ASP A 93 4.56 15.66 -19.83
CA ASP A 93 5.96 16.05 -19.98
C ASP A 93 6.87 14.98 -19.37
N GLU A 94 7.75 14.40 -20.19
CA GLU A 94 8.67 13.33 -19.78
C GLU A 94 9.68 13.80 -18.70
N SER A 95 9.96 15.10 -18.65
CA SER A 95 10.93 15.72 -17.75
C SER A 95 10.31 16.21 -16.44
N ALA A 96 9.00 16.48 -16.42
CA ALA A 96 8.29 16.93 -15.22
C ALA A 96 7.98 15.75 -14.28
N LEU A 97 8.02 15.99 -12.97
CA LEU A 97 7.50 14.99 -12.01
C LEU A 97 5.99 14.85 -12.19
N ALA A 98 5.52 13.60 -12.18
CA ALA A 98 4.11 13.28 -12.32
C ALA A 98 3.53 12.74 -11.01
N ILE A 99 2.36 13.26 -10.64
CA ILE A 99 1.67 12.94 -9.39
C ILE A 99 0.36 12.20 -9.66
N ARG A 100 0.12 11.13 -8.91
CA ARG A 100 -1.13 10.35 -8.94
C ARG A 100 -1.80 10.38 -7.58
N VAL A 101 -3.11 10.58 -7.55
CA VAL A 101 -3.90 10.48 -6.31
C VAL A 101 -4.50 9.09 -6.19
N LEU A 102 -4.34 8.48 -5.01
CA LEU A 102 -5.08 7.29 -4.62
C LEU A 102 -6.23 7.72 -3.72
N ALA A 103 -7.44 7.69 -4.27
CA ALA A 103 -8.66 7.93 -3.51
C ALA A 103 -9.08 6.66 -2.75
N PRO A 104 -9.66 6.78 -1.55
CA PRO A 104 -10.16 5.63 -0.81
C PRO A 104 -11.30 4.94 -1.57
N VAL A 105 -11.30 3.60 -1.57
CA VAL A 105 -12.33 2.75 -2.22
C VAL A 105 -13.69 2.81 -1.48
N SER A 106 -13.77 3.50 -0.35
CA SER A 106 -15.02 3.65 0.40
C SER A 106 -15.00 4.94 1.23
N GLU A 107 -15.76 5.94 0.79
CA GLU A 107 -16.15 7.06 1.63
C GLU A 107 -17.02 6.54 2.77
N ARG A 108 -16.44 6.33 3.95
CA ARG A 108 -17.25 6.32 5.15
C ARG A 108 -17.61 7.77 5.46
N LYS A 109 -18.91 8.04 5.50
CA LYS A 109 -19.53 9.24 6.10
C LYS A 109 -19.08 9.37 7.56
N GLY A 110 -17.89 9.90 7.78
CA GLY A 110 -17.32 10.30 9.04
C GLY A 110 -16.82 11.73 8.89
N ALA A 111 -17.05 12.57 9.90
CA ALA A 111 -16.84 14.02 9.87
C ALA A 111 -15.36 14.44 9.95
N THR A 112 -14.47 13.77 9.21
CA THR A 112 -13.06 14.13 9.06
C THR A 112 -12.90 14.86 7.72
N GLN A 113 -12.39 16.09 7.75
CA GLN A 113 -12.07 16.83 6.54
C GLN A 113 -11.06 16.02 5.73
N THR A 114 -11.45 15.60 4.53
CA THR A 114 -10.60 14.87 3.59
C THR A 114 -10.29 15.78 2.41
N LEU A 115 -9.01 15.89 2.06
CA LEU A 115 -8.60 16.56 0.84
C LEU A 115 -9.26 15.87 -0.36
N GLN A 116 -9.84 16.66 -1.24
CA GLN A 116 -10.40 16.19 -2.49
C GLN A 116 -9.30 16.04 -3.54
N VAL A 117 -9.59 15.26 -4.58
CA VAL A 117 -8.65 15.10 -5.72
C VAL A 117 -8.32 16.47 -6.34
N ALA A 118 -9.30 17.37 -6.43
CA ALA A 118 -9.12 18.72 -6.94
C ALA A 118 -8.13 19.56 -6.10
N ASP A 119 -8.09 19.34 -4.77
CA ASP A 119 -7.15 20.03 -3.89
C ASP A 119 -5.71 19.56 -4.16
N VAL A 120 -5.51 18.26 -4.42
CA VAL A 120 -4.19 17.72 -4.79
C VAL A 120 -3.76 18.21 -6.17
N GLU A 121 -4.68 18.27 -7.13
CA GLU A 121 -4.41 18.82 -8.46
C GLU A 121 -4.00 20.30 -8.36
N GLN A 122 -4.69 21.09 -7.54
CA GLN A 122 -4.32 22.48 -7.26
C GLN A 122 -2.94 22.58 -6.61
N ALA A 123 -2.64 21.76 -5.60
CA ALA A 123 -1.33 21.74 -4.93
C ALA A 123 -0.21 21.40 -5.93
N ALA A 124 -0.41 20.36 -6.74
CA ALA A 124 0.53 19.92 -7.77
C ALA A 124 0.80 21.01 -8.82
N ALA A 125 -0.26 21.65 -9.32
CA ALA A 125 -0.14 22.74 -10.27
C ALA A 125 0.64 23.93 -9.70
N SER A 126 0.43 24.24 -8.41
CA SER A 126 1.12 25.36 -7.74
C SER A 126 2.64 25.16 -7.59
N VAL A 127 3.11 23.91 -7.63
CA VAL A 127 4.55 23.57 -7.54
C VAL A 127 5.14 23.11 -8.87
N GLY A 128 4.36 23.12 -9.96
CA GLY A 128 4.81 22.74 -11.31
C GLY A 128 4.90 21.23 -11.58
N MET A 129 4.15 20.40 -10.86
CA MET A 129 4.06 18.95 -11.12
C MET A 129 2.94 18.63 -12.11
N SER A 130 3.15 17.60 -12.94
CA SER A 130 2.14 17.09 -13.87
C SER A 130 1.13 16.19 -13.16
N PHE A 131 -0.15 16.52 -13.24
CA PHE A 131 -1.20 15.71 -12.61
C PHE A 131 -1.62 14.55 -13.53
N ILE A 132 -1.55 13.32 -13.01
CA ILE A 132 -2.06 12.13 -13.69
C ILE A 132 -3.56 12.02 -13.39
N GLY A 133 -4.38 12.49 -14.33
CA GLY A 133 -5.84 12.39 -14.25
C GLY A 133 -6.34 10.94 -14.11
N THR A 134 -7.46 10.76 -13.41
CA THR A 134 -8.12 9.46 -13.21
C THR A 134 -8.93 8.99 -14.42
N SER A 135 -8.99 9.78 -15.50
CA SER A 135 -9.75 9.45 -16.70
C SER A 135 -9.01 8.41 -17.54
N ALA A 136 -9.48 7.15 -17.42
CA ALA A 136 -9.14 6.11 -18.37
C ALA A 136 -9.45 6.61 -19.79
N ARG A 137 -8.43 6.77 -20.64
CA ARG A 137 -8.64 7.03 -22.07
C ARG A 137 -9.46 5.87 -22.64
N ALA A 138 -10.61 6.21 -23.22
CA ALA A 138 -11.49 5.24 -23.86
C ALA A 138 -10.70 4.40 -24.88
N GLY A 139 -10.68 3.08 -24.70
CA GLY A 139 -10.03 2.13 -25.61
C GLY A 139 -8.89 1.29 -25.02
N THR A 140 -8.44 1.57 -23.80
CA THR A 140 -7.38 0.78 -23.12
C THR A 140 -7.99 -0.15 -22.08
N SER A 141 -7.53 -1.40 -21.97
CA SER A 141 -8.01 -2.31 -20.91
C SER A 141 -7.71 -1.71 -19.53
N ALA A 142 -8.59 -1.93 -18.55
CA ALA A 142 -8.42 -1.37 -17.20
C ALA A 142 -7.06 -1.74 -16.56
N GLN A 143 -6.58 -2.95 -16.81
CA GLN A 143 -5.29 -3.44 -16.31
C GLN A 143 -4.09 -2.77 -17.01
N ALA A 144 -4.11 -2.67 -18.34
CA ALA A 144 -3.06 -1.97 -19.09
C ALA A 144 -3.03 -0.47 -18.74
N THR A 145 -4.17 0.10 -18.38
CA THR A 145 -4.26 1.49 -17.90
C THR A 145 -3.62 1.62 -16.53
N ASP A 146 -3.89 0.72 -15.58
CA ASP A 146 -3.31 0.79 -14.23
C ASP A 146 -1.78 0.60 -14.22
N GLU A 147 -1.24 -0.34 -15.00
CA GLU A 147 0.22 -0.52 -15.13
C GLU A 147 0.91 0.72 -15.72
N LEU A 148 0.26 1.36 -16.68
CA LEU A 148 0.78 2.56 -17.32
C LEU A 148 0.72 3.78 -16.39
N LEU A 149 -0.36 3.92 -15.61
CA LEU A 149 -0.47 4.91 -14.54
C LEU A 149 0.57 4.68 -13.44
N LEU A 150 0.79 3.42 -13.06
CA LEU A 150 1.81 3.01 -12.07
C LEU A 150 3.21 3.39 -12.56
N ALA A 151 3.54 3.04 -13.80
CA ALA A 151 4.85 3.32 -14.38
C ALA A 151 5.12 4.81 -14.58
N ALA A 152 4.10 5.62 -14.86
CA ALA A 152 4.24 7.06 -15.07
C ALA A 152 4.42 7.87 -13.77
N SER A 153 3.94 7.34 -12.63
CA SER A 153 3.94 8.05 -11.34
C SER A 153 5.37 8.23 -10.79
N ASP A 154 5.74 9.47 -10.46
CA ASP A 154 6.90 9.77 -9.60
C ASP A 154 6.50 9.91 -8.14
N VAL A 155 5.31 10.48 -7.92
CA VAL A 155 4.76 10.75 -6.59
C VAL A 155 3.34 10.19 -6.53
N VAL A 156 3.01 9.55 -5.42
CA VAL A 156 1.67 9.06 -5.13
C VAL A 156 1.14 9.70 -3.85
N VAL A 157 -0.02 10.34 -3.95
CA VAL A 157 -0.67 11.01 -2.81
C VAL A 157 -1.83 10.17 -2.32
N VAL A 158 -1.84 9.88 -1.01
CA VAL A 158 -2.96 9.21 -0.33
C VAL A 158 -3.67 10.23 0.55
N VAL A 159 -4.87 10.65 0.14
CA VAL A 159 -5.68 11.67 0.81
C VAL A 159 -6.56 11.13 1.95
N SER A 160 -6.58 9.82 2.16
CA SER A 160 -7.24 9.18 3.31
C SER A 160 -6.62 7.80 3.57
N CYS A 161 -6.26 7.54 4.82
CA CYS A 161 -5.55 6.34 5.23
C CYS A 161 -6.15 5.65 6.47
N GLU A 162 -7.45 5.83 6.76
CA GLU A 162 -8.11 5.28 7.95
C GLU A 162 -8.00 3.74 8.09
N GLY A 163 -7.70 3.02 7.00
CA GLY A 163 -7.50 1.58 6.98
C GLY A 163 -6.05 1.11 6.96
N GLY A 164 -5.07 2.02 6.96
CA GLY A 164 -3.67 1.68 6.68
C GLY A 164 -3.36 1.60 5.18
N PRO A 165 -2.20 1.06 4.79
CA PRO A 165 -1.69 1.17 3.43
C PRO A 165 -2.53 0.37 2.44
N SER A 166 -2.87 0.92 1.27
CA SER A 166 -3.59 0.17 0.22
C SER A 166 -2.65 -0.68 -0.64
N VAL A 167 -3.19 -1.66 -1.36
CA VAL A 167 -2.42 -2.47 -2.33
C VAL A 167 -1.85 -1.58 -3.44
N GLU A 168 -2.60 -0.57 -3.88
CA GLU A 168 -2.18 0.39 -4.90
C GLU A 168 -1.01 1.26 -4.42
N LEU A 169 -1.03 1.68 -3.15
CA LEU A 169 0.09 2.40 -2.55
C LEU A 169 1.34 1.52 -2.51
N LEU A 170 1.21 0.29 -2.00
CA LEU A 170 2.32 -0.66 -1.92
C LEU A 170 2.92 -0.95 -3.30
N ARG A 171 2.07 -1.14 -4.32
CA ARG A 171 2.51 -1.30 -5.72
C ARG A 171 3.22 -0.05 -6.25
N SER A 172 2.73 1.14 -5.91
CA SER A 172 3.33 2.41 -6.36
C SER A 172 4.71 2.61 -5.77
N MET A 173 4.86 2.37 -4.46
CA MET A 173 6.15 2.40 -3.77
C MET A 173 7.11 1.34 -4.31
N GLN A 174 6.65 0.10 -4.54
CA GLN A 174 7.46 -0.94 -5.16
C GLN A 174 7.88 -0.58 -6.61
N ALA A 175 7.07 0.19 -7.33
CA ALA A 175 7.40 0.73 -8.64
C ALA A 175 8.30 1.98 -8.59
N GLY A 176 8.74 2.40 -7.40
CA GLY A 176 9.65 3.54 -7.20
C GLY A 176 8.96 4.90 -7.23
N ALA A 177 7.67 4.97 -6.90
CA ALA A 177 7.01 6.25 -6.62
C ALA A 177 7.21 6.65 -5.16
N ILE A 178 7.40 7.95 -4.91
CA ILE A 178 7.48 8.53 -3.57
C ILE A 178 6.06 8.61 -3.01
N ALA A 179 5.85 8.03 -1.83
CA ALA A 179 4.58 8.12 -1.14
C ALA A 179 4.47 9.42 -0.33
N VAL A 180 3.38 10.15 -0.53
CA VAL A 180 3.00 11.34 0.23
C VAL A 180 1.64 11.06 0.87
N THR A 181 1.58 10.98 2.19
CA THR A 181 0.38 10.49 2.88
C THR A 181 -0.06 11.41 3.99
N GLU A 182 -1.36 11.45 4.26
CA GLU A 182 -1.84 12.10 5.48
C GLU A 182 -1.21 11.42 6.71
N SER A 183 -0.69 12.22 7.63
CA SER A 183 -0.06 11.77 8.87
C SER A 183 -1.07 11.02 9.73
N SER A 184 -0.97 9.69 9.76
CA SER A 184 -1.81 8.84 10.60
C SER A 184 -1.03 7.71 11.24
N ALA A 185 -1.51 7.24 12.39
CA ALA A 185 -0.96 6.06 13.07
C ALA A 185 -1.04 4.80 12.19
N ALA A 186 -2.01 4.73 11.27
CA ALA A 186 -2.17 3.59 10.38
C ALA A 186 -1.13 3.55 9.25
N MET A 187 -0.49 4.70 8.96
CA MET A 187 0.57 4.82 7.96
C MET A 187 1.97 4.84 8.57
N ALA A 188 2.11 5.12 9.87
CA ALA A 188 3.40 5.29 10.54
C ALA A 188 4.34 4.08 10.47
N GLU A 189 3.82 2.86 10.28
CA GLU A 189 4.64 1.66 10.07
C GLU A 189 5.28 1.61 8.68
N LEU A 190 4.57 2.11 7.65
CA LEU A 190 5.04 2.11 6.26
C LEU A 190 5.78 3.41 5.90
N ILE A 191 5.28 4.54 6.37
CA ILE A 191 5.75 5.90 6.05
C ILE A 191 6.43 6.48 7.28
N GLU A 192 7.75 6.40 7.27
CA GLU A 192 8.62 7.14 8.16
C GLU A 192 9.01 8.43 7.44
N ASP A 193 8.63 9.57 8.02
CA ASP A 193 8.76 10.89 7.39
C ASP A 193 10.23 11.19 7.05
N HIS A 194 10.47 11.64 5.81
CA HIS A 194 11.78 11.87 5.20
C HIS A 194 12.69 10.64 5.05
N VAL A 195 12.18 9.44 5.37
CA VAL A 195 12.94 8.18 5.23
C VAL A 195 12.34 7.33 4.12
N THR A 196 11.07 6.92 4.26
CA THR A 196 10.39 6.04 3.27
C THR A 196 9.32 6.76 2.45
N GLY A 197 9.00 8.01 2.81
CA GLY A 197 8.03 8.87 2.16
C GLY A 197 7.93 10.22 2.87
N LEU A 198 6.89 10.98 2.57
CA LEU A 198 6.58 12.24 3.25
C LEU A 198 5.17 12.20 3.85
N SER A 199 5.02 12.86 4.99
CA SER A 199 3.73 13.02 5.67
C SER A 199 3.23 14.47 5.59
N PHE A 200 1.93 14.65 5.39
CA PHE A 200 1.27 15.96 5.51
C PHE A 200 0.12 15.90 6.52
N GLY A 201 -0.26 17.03 7.12
CA GLY A 201 -1.38 17.10 8.04
C GLY A 201 -1.10 17.86 9.32
N PRO A 202 -2.10 18.02 10.21
CA PRO A 202 -2.05 18.90 11.38
C PRO A 202 -1.09 18.44 12.51
N GLY A 203 -0.21 17.47 12.25
CA GLY A 203 0.57 16.79 13.28
C GLY A 203 2.04 17.16 13.41
N MET A 204 2.63 18.00 12.54
CA MET A 204 4.10 18.11 12.53
C MET A 204 4.69 19.40 13.12
N ARG A 205 4.21 20.62 12.86
CA ARG A 205 4.98 21.81 13.29
C ARG A 205 4.26 23.10 13.67
N THR A 206 2.97 23.27 13.39
CA THR A 206 2.31 24.55 13.67
C THR A 206 0.86 24.36 14.07
N GLY A 207 0.47 24.91 15.22
CA GLY A 207 -0.91 24.88 15.74
C GLY A 207 -1.88 25.78 14.96
N ALA A 208 -1.96 25.62 13.64
CA ALA A 208 -2.81 26.39 12.73
C ALA A 208 -4.12 25.64 12.39
N PRO A 209 -5.23 26.37 12.08
CA PRO A 209 -6.57 25.79 11.91
C PRO A 209 -6.75 24.90 10.67
N ALA A 210 -7.76 24.01 10.74
CA ALA A 210 -7.75 22.63 10.22
C ALA A 210 -7.97 22.36 8.71
N ALA A 211 -8.43 23.30 7.88
CA ALA A 211 -8.74 23.00 6.46
C ALA A 211 -7.70 23.60 5.49
N ASP A 212 -7.49 24.92 5.58
CA ASP A 212 -6.42 25.61 4.84
C ASP A 212 -5.03 25.07 5.23
N SER A 213 -4.90 24.53 6.45
CA SER A 213 -3.68 23.85 6.91
C SER A 213 -3.40 22.53 6.19
N LEU A 214 -4.40 21.78 5.72
CA LEU A 214 -4.17 20.49 5.04
C LEU A 214 -3.62 20.71 3.63
N LEU A 215 -4.28 21.57 2.85
CA LEU A 215 -3.82 21.91 1.50
C LEU A 215 -2.46 22.62 1.55
N ALA A 216 -2.25 23.55 2.49
CA ALA A 216 -0.96 24.18 2.68
C ALA A 216 0.13 23.18 3.09
N SER A 217 -0.17 22.23 3.98
CA SER A 217 0.78 21.19 4.39
C SER A 217 1.11 20.24 3.24
N LEU A 218 0.13 19.83 2.43
CA LEU A 218 0.38 19.04 1.22
C LEU A 218 1.25 19.83 0.24
N THR A 219 0.91 21.09 -0.02
CA THR A 219 1.66 21.97 -0.92
C THR A 219 3.11 22.12 -0.44
N ALA A 220 3.33 22.23 0.87
CA ALA A 220 4.67 22.27 1.45
C ALA A 220 5.45 20.97 1.22
N ALA A 221 4.83 19.80 1.44
CA ALA A 221 5.46 18.50 1.18
C ALA A 221 5.82 18.33 -0.30
N LEU A 222 4.95 18.74 -1.22
CA LEU A 222 5.25 18.70 -2.66
C LEU A 222 6.32 19.73 -3.06
N SER A 223 6.30 20.91 -2.45
CA SER A 223 7.33 21.95 -2.66
C SER A 223 8.71 21.48 -2.23
N GLU A 224 8.79 20.69 -1.15
CA GLU A 224 10.04 20.11 -0.67
C GLU A 224 10.62 19.14 -1.70
N ILE A 225 9.81 18.23 -2.24
CA ILE A 225 10.21 17.33 -3.34
C ILE A 225 10.77 18.13 -4.52
N MET A 226 10.07 19.18 -4.93
CA MET A 226 10.47 20.01 -6.07
C MET A 226 11.73 20.85 -5.80
N SER A 227 11.96 21.23 -4.55
CA SER A 227 13.12 22.05 -4.15
C SER A 227 14.39 21.21 -4.02
N ASP A 228 14.27 19.93 -3.68
CA ASP A 228 15.39 19.01 -3.56
C ASP A 228 15.13 17.68 -4.31
N LEU A 229 15.25 17.76 -5.63
CA LEU A 229 15.13 16.59 -6.53
C LEU A 229 16.19 15.51 -6.24
N SER A 230 17.26 15.83 -5.51
CA SER A 230 18.30 14.86 -5.15
C SER A 230 17.84 13.86 -4.09
N LEU A 231 16.80 14.20 -3.31
CA LEU A 231 16.17 13.30 -2.33
C LEU A 231 15.29 12.25 -2.99
N CYS A 232 14.77 12.54 -4.19
CA CYS A 232 13.78 11.69 -4.86
C CYS A 232 14.23 10.23 -5.04
N PRO A 233 15.45 9.95 -5.55
CA PRO A 233 15.93 8.57 -5.68
C PRO A 233 16.07 7.86 -4.33
N SER A 234 16.50 8.58 -3.29
CA SER A 234 16.69 8.01 -1.96
C SER A 234 15.35 7.61 -1.33
N LEU A 235 14.37 8.51 -1.34
CA LEU A 235 13.02 8.26 -0.82
C LEU A 235 12.32 7.13 -1.60
N ALA A 236 12.38 7.17 -2.93
CA ALA A 236 11.77 6.14 -3.77
C ALA A 236 12.37 4.75 -3.50
N ARG A 237 13.70 4.66 -3.37
CA ARG A 237 14.38 3.41 -3.07
C ARG A 237 14.04 2.90 -1.66
N ALA A 238 14.14 3.75 -0.65
CA ALA A 238 13.83 3.36 0.74
C ALA A 238 12.37 2.91 0.89
N GLY A 239 11.44 3.59 0.23
CA GLY A 239 10.03 3.17 0.17
C GLY A 239 9.86 1.80 -0.50
N ALA A 240 10.51 1.56 -1.63
CA ALA A 240 10.48 0.26 -2.32
C ALA A 240 11.06 -0.87 -1.45
N GLU A 241 12.22 -0.64 -0.83
CA GLU A 241 12.89 -1.59 0.07
C GLU A 241 12.01 -1.93 1.28
N ARG A 242 11.33 -0.92 1.87
CA ARG A 242 10.37 -1.13 2.96
C ARG A 242 9.23 -2.05 2.53
N VAL A 243 8.63 -1.82 1.37
CA VAL A 243 7.56 -2.68 0.83
C VAL A 243 8.06 -4.11 0.58
N GLU A 244 9.24 -4.28 0.02
CA GLU A 244 9.82 -5.60 -0.23
C GLU A 244 10.16 -6.35 1.07
N ALA A 245 10.62 -5.64 2.10
CA ALA A 245 10.99 -6.21 3.38
C ALA A 245 9.78 -6.65 4.23
N GLU A 246 8.70 -5.87 4.21
CA GLU A 246 7.58 -6.04 5.16
C GLU A 246 6.27 -6.50 4.50
N TYR A 247 6.06 -6.15 3.23
CA TYR A 247 4.78 -6.35 2.53
C TYR A 247 4.88 -7.27 1.30
N ALA A 248 5.99 -7.97 1.11
CA ALA A 248 6.11 -8.98 0.07
C ALA A 248 5.16 -10.17 0.33
N LEU A 249 4.36 -10.55 -0.68
CA LEU A 249 3.38 -11.63 -0.56
C LEU A 249 3.97 -12.95 -0.06
N GLY A 250 5.17 -13.31 -0.50
CA GLY A 250 5.86 -14.52 -0.04
C GLY A 250 6.17 -14.52 1.46
N ARG A 251 6.52 -13.35 2.03
CA ARG A 251 6.72 -13.21 3.49
C ARG A 251 5.40 -13.33 4.23
N VAL A 252 4.38 -12.61 3.78
CA VAL A 252 3.03 -12.67 4.35
C VAL A 252 2.48 -14.10 4.37
N GLN A 253 2.66 -14.85 3.28
CA GLN A 253 2.27 -16.26 3.20
C GLN A 253 3.04 -17.15 4.16
N SER A 254 4.36 -16.91 4.31
CA SER A 254 5.20 -17.66 5.25
C SER A 254 4.76 -17.44 6.69
N SER A 255 4.52 -16.19 7.09
CA SER A 255 3.99 -15.85 8.43
C SER A 255 2.61 -16.46 8.67
N TRP A 256 1.75 -16.51 7.64
CA TRP A 256 0.47 -17.22 7.72
C TRP A 256 0.65 -18.71 8.02
N LEU A 257 1.57 -19.38 7.32
CA LEU A 257 1.84 -20.80 7.51
C LEU A 257 2.44 -21.08 8.89
N GLU A 258 3.32 -20.21 9.40
CA GLU A 258 3.88 -20.31 10.76
C GLU A 258 2.81 -20.19 11.84
N VAL A 259 1.90 -19.22 11.71
CA VAL A 259 0.78 -19.04 12.65
C VAL A 259 -0.15 -20.25 12.62
N LEU A 260 -0.48 -20.76 11.44
CA LEU A 260 -1.30 -21.97 11.30
C LEU A 260 -0.60 -23.20 11.90
N HIS A 261 0.71 -23.34 11.71
CA HIS A 261 1.47 -24.44 12.29
C HIS A 261 1.50 -24.35 13.82
N ALA A 262 1.75 -23.16 14.38
CA ALA A 262 1.76 -22.93 15.82
C ALA A 262 0.37 -23.10 16.48
N ALA A 263 -0.72 -22.91 15.72
CA ALA A 263 -2.08 -23.16 16.20
C ALA A 263 -2.49 -24.65 16.12
N LEU A 264 -1.79 -25.45 15.34
CA LEU A 264 -2.06 -26.88 15.11
C LEU A 264 -1.14 -27.82 15.92
N ALA A 265 -0.05 -27.30 16.49
CA ALA A 265 0.90 -28.03 17.34
C ALA A 265 0.49 -27.96 18.82
#